data_AF-A0A4Q4SW41-F1
#
_entry.id   AF-A0A4Q4SW41-F1
#
_cell.length_a   1.000
_cell.length_b   1.000
_cell.length_c   1.000
_cell.angle_alpha   90.00
_cell.angle_beta   90.00
_cell.angle_gamma   90.00
#
_symmetry.space_group_name_H-M   'P 1'
#
loop_
_entity.id
_entity.type
_entity.pdbx_description
1 polymer ?
#
loop_
_entity_poly.entity_id
_entity_poly.type
_entity_poly.pdbx_seq_one_letter_code
_entity_poly.pdbx_strand_id
1 'polypeptide(L)'
;MYPTRILRAQYGHGQKPNITGFDPRKFVAAAGQPRYDPWERAEAWRYTGMFSRWNRFKHGLPGLGTATVAFVIYLGYEQLFTKDEHHGHDEGHH
;
A
#
# COMPACT_ATOMS: atom_id res chain seq x y z
N MET A 1 -21.88 -17.58 50.77
CA MET A 1 -21.73 -17.07 49.39
C MET A 1 -20.28 -17.25 48.98
N TYR A 2 -19.98 -18.01 47.93
CA TYR A 2 -18.61 -18.35 47.57
C TYR A 2 -17.99 -17.27 46.65
N PRO A 3 -17.08 -16.42 47.15
CA PRO A 3 -16.43 -15.35 46.37
C PRO A 3 -15.58 -15.88 45.20
N THR A 4 -15.35 -17.19 45.15
CA THR A 4 -14.52 -17.87 44.15
C THR A 4 -15.18 -18.02 42.78
N ARG A 5 -16.53 -18.00 42.69
CA ARG A 5 -17.22 -18.13 41.40
C ARG A 5 -17.23 -16.84 40.57
N ILE A 6 -17.32 -15.68 41.23
CA ILE A 6 -17.32 -14.36 40.55
C ILE A 6 -15.95 -14.08 39.95
N LEU A 7 -14.87 -14.40 40.69
CA LEU A 7 -13.50 -14.26 40.21
C LEU A 7 -13.22 -15.20 39.02
N ARG A 8 -13.77 -16.42 39.01
CA ARG A 8 -13.65 -17.35 37.88
C ARG A 8 -14.42 -16.89 36.64
N ALA A 9 -15.50 -16.12 36.78
CA ALA A 9 -16.24 -15.55 35.66
C ALA A 9 -15.52 -14.31 35.06
N GLN A 10 -14.77 -13.56 35.87
CA GLN A 10 -13.97 -12.43 35.41
C GLN A 10 -12.77 -12.84 34.55
N TYR A 11 -12.18 -14.01 34.84
CA TYR A 11 -11.08 -14.58 34.06
C TYR A 11 -11.61 -15.74 33.24
N GLY A 12 -12.06 -15.46 32.01
CA GLY A 12 -12.48 -16.48 31.05
C GLY A 12 -11.47 -17.64 30.98
N HIS A 13 -11.98 -18.87 30.89
CA HIS A 13 -11.21 -20.11 30.98
C HIS A 13 -9.82 -20.03 30.32
N GLY A 14 -8.77 -19.99 31.14
CA GLY A 14 -7.37 -20.08 30.71
C GLY A 14 -6.56 -18.78 30.71
N GLN A 15 -7.15 -17.62 31.01
CA GLN A 15 -6.36 -16.39 31.15
C GLN A 15 -5.74 -16.25 32.54
N LYS A 16 -4.40 -16.22 32.60
CA LYS A 16 -3.64 -15.93 33.82
C LYS A 16 -3.98 -14.51 34.30
N PRO A 17 -4.16 -14.27 35.62
CA PRO A 17 -4.43 -12.94 36.13
C PRO A 17 -3.30 -11.98 35.73
N ASN A 18 -3.64 -10.90 35.04
CA ASN A 18 -2.67 -9.91 34.59
C ASN A 18 -2.30 -8.99 35.77
N ILE A 19 -1.15 -9.23 36.37
CA ILE A 19 -0.65 -8.42 37.50
C ILE A 19 -0.48 -6.94 37.15
N THR A 20 -0.32 -6.62 35.86
CA THR A 20 -0.16 -5.26 35.35
C THR A 20 -1.47 -4.58 34.95
N GLY A 21 -2.60 -5.32 34.94
CA GLY A 21 -3.89 -4.80 34.45
C GLY A 21 -3.95 -4.53 32.94
N PHE A 22 -2.83 -4.62 32.21
CA PHE A 22 -2.77 -4.46 30.76
C PHE A 22 -3.35 -5.68 30.05
N ASP A 23 -4.26 -5.45 29.09
CA ASP A 23 -4.87 -6.48 28.26
C ASP A 23 -4.70 -6.10 26.79
N PRO A 24 -3.84 -6.82 26.03
CA PRO A 24 -3.59 -6.54 24.62
C PRO A 24 -4.86 -6.57 23.77
N ARG A 25 -5.84 -7.42 24.09
CA ARG A 25 -7.08 -7.52 23.31
C ARG A 25 -7.96 -6.29 23.50
N LYS A 26 -8.05 -5.80 24.73
CA LYS A 26 -8.76 -4.53 25.03
C LYS A 26 -8.05 -3.34 24.41
N PHE A 27 -6.72 -3.33 24.42
CA PHE A 27 -5.94 -2.30 23.74
C PHE A 27 -6.21 -2.28 22.24
N VAL A 28 -6.14 -3.43 21.55
CA VAL A 28 -6.44 -3.53 20.12
C VAL A 28 -7.87 -3.09 19.82
N ALA A 29 -8.85 -3.47 20.65
CA ALA A 29 -10.24 -3.03 20.50
C ALA A 29 -10.40 -1.51 20.67
N ALA A 30 -9.59 -0.87 21.51
CA ALA A 30 -9.61 0.57 21.76
C ALA A 30 -8.73 1.39 20.81
N ALA A 31 -7.76 0.77 20.13
CA ALA A 31 -6.80 1.45 19.26
C ALA A 31 -7.37 1.86 17.88
N GLY A 32 -8.63 1.51 17.59
CA GLY A 32 -9.31 1.93 16.36
C GLY A 32 -9.60 3.42 16.33
N GLN A 33 -9.98 3.91 15.13
CA GLN A 33 -10.48 5.27 15.00
C GLN A 33 -11.82 5.40 15.75
N PRO A 34 -11.96 6.39 16.65
CA PRO A 34 -13.22 6.61 17.34
C PRO A 34 -14.31 6.99 16.34
N ARG A 35 -15.57 6.66 16.64
CA ARG A 35 -16.71 6.98 15.77
C ARG A 35 -16.88 8.49 15.51
N TYR A 36 -16.43 9.32 16.44
CA TYR A 36 -16.46 10.77 16.33
C TYR A 36 -15.16 11.33 16.89
N ASP A 37 -14.33 11.88 16.01
CA ASP A 37 -13.11 12.59 16.40
C ASP A 37 -13.39 14.11 16.38
N PRO A 38 -13.31 14.81 17.52
CA PRO A 38 -13.52 16.25 17.57
C PRO A 38 -12.51 17.04 16.72
N TRP A 39 -11.37 16.43 16.34
CA TRP A 39 -10.32 17.05 15.54
C TRP A 39 -10.38 16.71 14.06
N GLU A 40 -11.35 15.88 13.61
CA GLU A 40 -11.43 15.41 12.23
C GLU A 40 -11.36 16.57 11.23
N ARG A 41 -12.11 17.65 11.49
CA ARG A 41 -12.12 18.85 10.64
C ARG A 41 -10.79 19.61 10.66
N ALA A 42 -10.11 19.63 11.80
CA ALA A 42 -8.80 20.26 11.95
C ALA A 42 -7.70 19.46 11.23
N GLU A 43 -7.84 18.14 11.13
CA GLU A 43 -6.88 17.24 10.47
C GLU A 43 -7.19 17.02 8.97
N ALA A 44 -8.39 17.37 8.51
CA ALA A 44 -8.85 17.12 7.14
C ALA A 44 -7.93 17.68 6.05
N TRP A 45 -7.27 18.83 6.29
CA TRP A 45 -6.36 19.45 5.30
C TRP A 45 -5.18 18.55 4.93
N ARG A 46 -4.76 17.64 5.83
CA ARG A 46 -3.61 16.73 5.61
C ARG A 46 -3.87 15.68 4.55
N TYR A 47 -5.13 15.40 4.25
CA TYR A 47 -5.56 14.31 3.37
C TYR A 47 -6.45 14.80 2.21
N THR A 48 -6.64 16.10 2.08
CA THR A 48 -7.46 16.71 1.03
C THR A 48 -6.59 17.52 0.06
N GLY A 49 -7.17 17.90 -1.09
CA GLY A 49 -6.47 18.71 -2.09
C GLY A 49 -5.17 18.07 -2.61
N MET A 50 -4.07 18.82 -2.58
CA MET A 50 -2.75 18.37 -3.03
C MET A 50 -2.21 17.19 -2.23
N PHE A 51 -2.61 17.03 -0.97
CA PHE A 51 -2.15 15.94 -0.11
C PHE A 51 -3.06 14.71 -0.12
N SER A 52 -4.07 14.68 -0.99
CA SER A 52 -4.90 13.50 -1.18
C SER A 52 -4.08 12.29 -1.65
N ARG A 53 -4.56 11.08 -1.33
CA ARG A 53 -3.87 9.82 -1.68
C ARG A 53 -3.49 9.76 -3.15
N TRP A 54 -4.40 10.15 -4.04
CA TRP A 54 -4.16 10.16 -5.49
C TRP A 54 -3.10 11.19 -5.90
N ASN A 55 -3.17 12.41 -5.35
CA ASN A 55 -2.24 13.47 -5.73
C ASN A 55 -0.80 13.21 -5.28
N ARG A 56 -0.59 12.36 -4.26
CA ARG A 56 0.75 11.89 -3.87
C ARG A 56 1.37 10.96 -4.92
N PHE A 57 0.57 10.16 -5.62
CA PHE A 57 1.06 9.15 -6.55
C PHE A 57 1.02 9.58 -8.03
N LYS A 58 0.15 10.52 -8.41
CA LYS A 58 0.00 10.93 -9.82
C LYS A 58 1.28 11.47 -10.47
N HIS A 59 2.23 11.94 -9.68
CA HIS A 59 3.55 12.42 -10.13
C HIS A 59 4.70 11.46 -9.79
N GLY A 60 4.40 10.22 -9.40
CA GLY A 60 5.42 9.23 -9.03
C GLY A 60 6.27 8.75 -10.22
N LEU A 61 5.76 8.86 -11.45
CA LEU A 61 6.47 8.45 -12.67
C LEU A 61 6.45 9.59 -13.71
N PRO A 62 7.21 10.67 -13.45
CA PRO A 62 7.29 11.78 -14.41
C PRO A 62 7.91 11.26 -15.71
N GLY A 63 7.27 11.55 -16.85
CA GLY A 63 7.79 11.18 -18.16
C GLY A 63 7.57 9.73 -18.60
N LEU A 64 6.85 8.89 -17.83
CA LEU A 64 6.52 7.54 -18.28
C LEU A 64 5.76 7.54 -19.62
N GLY A 65 4.81 8.48 -19.78
CA GLY A 65 4.04 8.61 -21.02
C GLY A 65 4.92 8.95 -22.22
N THR A 66 5.80 9.95 -22.08
CA THR A 66 6.70 10.37 -23.17
C THR A 66 7.74 9.31 -23.48
N ALA A 67 8.29 8.63 -22.46
CA ALA A 67 9.22 7.53 -22.64
C ALA A 67 8.57 6.35 -23.37
N THR A 68 7.32 6.00 -23.02
CA THR A 68 6.58 4.92 -23.70
C THR A 68 6.34 5.26 -25.17
N VAL A 69 5.95 6.50 -25.48
CA VAL A 69 5.77 6.95 -26.87
C VAL A 69 7.08 6.89 -27.64
N ALA A 70 8.17 7.41 -27.09
CA ALA A 70 9.48 7.37 -27.73
C ALA A 70 9.96 5.93 -27.97
N PHE A 71 9.72 5.03 -27.00
CA PHE A 71 10.06 3.62 -27.11
C PHE A 71 9.27 2.92 -28.23
N VAL A 72 7.96 3.19 -28.35
CA VAL A 72 7.15 2.64 -29.44
C VAL A 72 7.61 3.16 -30.81
N ILE A 73 7.96 4.44 -30.91
CA ILE A 73 8.52 5.01 -32.15
C ILE A 73 9.83 4.30 -32.52
N TYR A 74 10.71 4.10 -31.55
CA TYR A 74 11.98 3.38 -31.74
C TYR A 74 11.76 1.95 -32.23
N LEU A 75 10.88 1.19 -31.56
CA LEU A 75 10.55 -0.17 -31.98
C LEU A 75 9.93 -0.22 -33.39
N GLY A 76 9.05 0.74 -33.71
CA GLY A 76 8.47 0.85 -35.04
C GLY A 76 9.53 1.18 -36.10
N TYR A 77 10.48 2.05 -35.77
CA TYR A 77 11.61 2.35 -36.65
C TYR A 77 12.51 1.13 -36.87
N GLU A 78 12.93 0.43 -35.82
CA GLU A 78 13.69 -0.81 -35.95
C GLU A 78 12.96 -1.87 -36.79
N GLN A 79 11.65 -2.02 -36.57
CA GLN A 79 10.83 -3.00 -37.26
C GLN A 79 10.67 -2.71 -38.76
N LEU A 80 10.58 -1.44 -39.15
CA LEU A 80 10.28 -1.02 -40.53
C LEU A 80 11.52 -0.67 -41.35
N PHE A 81 12.59 -0.20 -40.71
CA PHE A 81 13.77 0.33 -41.41
C PHE A 81 15.05 -0.47 -41.13
N THR A 82 15.22 -1.04 -39.93
CA THR A 82 16.44 -1.79 -39.59
C THR A 82 16.35 -3.28 -39.94
N LYS A 83 15.14 -3.88 -39.93
CA LYS A 83 14.95 -5.29 -40.31
C LYS A 83 15.14 -5.55 -41.81
N ASP A 84 14.79 -4.60 -42.68
CA ASP A 84 14.95 -4.76 -44.12
C ASP A 84 16.42 -4.67 -44.58
N GLU A 85 17.31 -4.08 -43.78
CA GLU A 85 18.76 -3.98 -44.09
C GLU A 85 19.59 -5.22 -43.67
N HIS A 86 19.04 -6.12 -42.86
CA HIS A 86 19.75 -7.32 -42.36
C HIS A 86 19.28 -8.67 -42.96
N HIS A 87 18.45 -8.66 -44.01
CA HIS A 87 17.98 -9.86 -44.70
C HIS A 87 18.69 -10.17 -46.02
N GLY A 88 19.98 -9.85 -46.15
CA GLY A 88 20.73 -10.28 -47.34
C GLY A 88 22.23 -9.95 -47.35
N HIS A 89 23.02 -10.56 -46.46
CA HIS A 89 24.41 -11.00 -46.73
C HIS A 89 25.00 -11.65 -45.47
N ASP A 90 24.70 -12.93 -45.25
CA ASP A 90 25.60 -13.79 -44.50
C ASP A 90 25.91 -14.97 -45.42
N GLU A 91 26.91 -14.73 -46.27
CA GLU A 91 27.55 -15.74 -47.08
C GLU A 91 28.24 -16.71 -46.13
N GLY A 92 27.67 -17.91 -45.98
CA GLY A 92 28.38 -19.04 -45.41
C GLY A 92 29.54 -19.44 -46.32
N HIS A 93 30.73 -18.91 -46.06
CA HIS A 93 32.00 -19.46 -46.53
C HIS A 93 33.09 -19.30 -45.47
N HIS A 94 33.74 -20.44 -45.19
CA HIS A 94 34.92 -20.73 -44.35
C HIS A 94 34.65 -21.19 -42.91
#